data_AF-A0A564UEQ3-F1
#
_entry.id   AF-A0A564UEQ3-F1
#
_cell.length_a   1.000
_cell.length_b   1.000
_cell.length_c   1.000
_cell.angle_alpha   90.00
_cell.angle_beta   90.00
_cell.angle_gamma   90.00
#
_symmetry.space_group_name_H-M   'P 1'
#
loop_
_entity.id
_entity.type
_entity.pdbx_description
1 polymer ?
#
loop_
_entity_poly.entity_id
_entity_poly.type
_entity_poly.pdbx_seq_one_letter_code
_entity_poly.pdbx_strand_id
1 'polypeptide(L)'
;MNAVEALDELQRKARHDDKLREQFIKTRDAEDPLGGFCSVCRETGYELYPMDIVQTGDEFYAAMKRSTNGGGENSPVLTGEDDPYELFFAGLQEL
;
A
#
# COMPACT_ATOMS: atom_id res chain seq x y z
N MET A 1 -0.20 4.15 15.43
CA MET A 1 -0.76 3.74 14.14
C MET A 1 0.39 3.16 13.34
N ASN A 2 0.29 1.92 12.90
CA ASN A 2 1.28 1.33 11.99
C ASN A 2 0.94 1.68 10.53
N ALA A 3 1.83 1.32 9.60
CA ALA A 3 1.66 1.64 8.18
C ALA A 3 0.37 1.06 7.59
N VAL A 4 -0.01 -0.17 7.97
CA VAL A 4 -1.25 -0.83 7.52
C VAL A 4 -2.48 -0.03 7.96
N GLU A 5 -2.57 0.32 9.24
CA GLU A 5 -3.69 1.10 9.79
C GLU A 5 -3.79 2.48 9.13
N ALA A 6 -2.65 3.12 8.86
CA ALA A 6 -2.58 4.41 8.19
C ALA A 6 -3.07 4.33 6.74
N LEU A 7 -2.64 3.32 5.99
CA LEU A 7 -3.07 3.08 4.61
C LEU A 7 -4.57 2.79 4.54
N ASP A 8 -5.09 1.99 5.46
CA ASP A 8 -6.53 1.69 5.59
C ASP A 8 -7.36 2.95 5.84
N GLU A 9 -6.94 3.80 6.78
CA GLU A 9 -7.65 5.04 7.10
C GLU A 9 -7.60 6.02 5.92
N LEU A 10 -6.42 6.18 5.30
CA LEU A 10 -6.23 7.01 4.12
C LEU A 10 -7.09 6.54 2.95
N GLN A 11 -7.17 5.23 2.72
CA GLN A 11 -7.99 4.68 1.64
C GLN A 11 -9.47 4.98 1.90
N ARG A 12 -9.96 4.78 3.13
CA ARG A 12 -11.35 5.14 3.50
C ARG A 12 -11.61 6.63 3.29
N LYS A 13 -10.69 7.51 3.69
CA LYS A 13 -10.82 8.96 3.46
C LYS A 13 -10.88 9.29 1.97
N ALA A 14 -9.96 8.74 1.17
CA ALA A 14 -9.93 8.95 -0.27
C ALA A 14 -11.17 8.39 -0.99
N ARG A 15 -11.83 7.33 -0.48
CA ARG A 15 -13.12 6.87 -1.03
C ARG A 15 -14.26 7.88 -0.84
N HIS A 16 -14.17 8.77 0.15
CA HIS A 16 -15.21 9.75 0.49
C HIS A 16 -14.85 11.20 0.17
N ASP A 17 -13.61 11.47 -0.24
CA ASP A 17 -13.12 12.78 -0.65
C ASP A 17 -12.53 12.68 -2.07
N ASP A 18 -13.32 13.13 -3.06
CA ASP A 18 -12.94 13.08 -4.48
C ASP A 18 -11.64 13.85 -4.75
N LYS A 19 -11.38 14.95 -4.04
CA LYS A 19 -10.16 15.73 -4.23
C LYS A 19 -8.94 14.95 -3.74
N LEU A 20 -9.05 14.32 -2.57
CA LEU A 20 -7.98 13.47 -2.04
C LEU A 20 -7.76 12.24 -2.92
N ARG A 21 -8.84 11.62 -3.41
CA ARG A 21 -8.76 10.51 -4.37
C ARG A 21 -7.99 10.90 -5.62
N GLU A 22 -8.33 12.04 -6.23
CA GLU A 22 -7.63 12.54 -7.41
C GLU A 22 -6.16 12.84 -7.15
N GLN A 23 -5.82 13.37 -5.96
CA GLN A 23 -4.42 13.59 -5.58
C GLN A 23 -3.64 12.28 -5.58
N PHE A 24 -4.17 11.22 -4.96
CA PHE A 24 -3.54 9.90 -5.00
C PHE A 24 -3.46 9.31 -6.41
N ILE A 25 -4.53 9.39 -7.20
CA ILE A 25 -4.52 8.84 -8.57
C ILE A 25 -3.44 9.52 -9.43
N LYS A 26 -3.28 10.84 -9.32
CA LYS A 26 -2.27 11.61 -10.07
C LYS A 26 -0.83 11.22 -9.72
N THR A 27 -0.56 10.65 -8.55
CA THR A 27 0.81 10.24 -8.22
C THR A 27 1.28 9.06 -9.08
N ARG A 28 0.37 8.28 -9.67
CA ARG A 28 0.71 7.17 -10.57
C ARG A 28 1.38 7.62 -11.87
N ASP A 29 1.17 8.88 -12.27
CA ASP A 29 1.76 9.46 -13.47
C ASP A 29 3.07 10.22 -13.18
N ALA A 30 3.55 10.23 -11.92
CA ALA A 30 4.79 10.90 -11.53
C ALA A 30 6.04 10.10 -11.92
N GLU A 31 7.19 10.78 -12.01
CA GLU A 31 8.50 10.12 -12.22
C GLU A 31 8.84 9.14 -11.08
N ASP A 32 8.43 9.49 -9.86
CA ASP A 32 8.51 8.63 -8.67
C ASP A 32 7.09 8.44 -8.07
N PRO A 33 6.33 7.42 -8.50
CA PRO A 33 4.97 7.22 -8.04
C PRO A 33 4.82 6.94 -6.56
N LEU A 34 5.75 6.16 -5.98
CA LEU A 34 5.74 5.82 -4.56
C LEU A 34 6.15 7.02 -3.70
N GLY A 35 7.17 7.78 -4.10
CA GLY A 35 7.55 9.01 -3.42
C GLY A 35 6.44 10.07 -3.46
N GLY A 36 5.78 10.22 -4.62
CA GLY A 36 4.62 11.08 -4.78
C GLY A 36 3.46 10.65 -3.88
N PHE A 37 3.13 9.36 -3.85
CA PHE A 37 2.14 8.78 -2.96
C PHE A 37 2.44 9.10 -1.49
N CYS A 38 3.66 8.81 -1.02
CA CYS A 38 4.09 9.11 0.34
C CYS A 38 4.07 10.62 0.64
N SER A 39 4.29 11.50 -0.36
CA SER A 39 4.10 12.96 -0.18
C SER A 39 2.66 13.29 0.17
N VAL A 40 1.69 12.75 -0.56
CA VAL A 40 0.26 12.96 -0.29
C VAL A 40 -0.13 12.41 1.10
N CYS A 41 0.41 11.25 1.50
CA CYS A 41 0.24 10.71 2.85
C CYS A 41 0.71 11.73 3.92
N ARG A 42 1.91 12.30 3.75
CA ARG A 42 2.48 13.25 4.71
C ARG A 42 1.72 14.57 4.73
N GLU A 43 1.28 15.06 3.58
CA GLU A 43 0.43 16.25 3.46
C GLU A 43 -0.94 16.08 4.16
N THR A 44 -1.41 14.84 4.30
CA THR A 44 -2.65 14.49 5.00
C THR A 44 -2.45 14.10 6.47
N GLY A 45 -1.22 14.23 6.99
CA GLY A 45 -0.89 14.01 8.40
C GLY A 45 -0.41 12.59 8.73
N TYR A 46 -0.11 11.77 7.73
CA TYR A 46 0.40 10.40 7.91
C TYR A 46 1.88 10.34 7.53
N GLU A 47 2.73 10.10 8.53
CA GLU A 47 4.18 9.96 8.34
C GLU A 47 4.54 8.60 7.71
N LEU A 48 4.12 8.40 6.45
CA LEU A 48 4.46 7.24 5.64
C LEU A 48 5.58 7.60 4.66
N TYR A 49 6.60 6.77 4.63
CA TYR A 49 7.75 6.85 3.74
C TYR A 49 7.83 5.60 2.86
N PRO A 50 8.54 5.66 1.72
CA PRO A 50 8.65 4.51 0.82
C PRO A 50 9.10 3.22 1.52
N MET A 51 10.02 3.31 2.48
CA MET A 51 10.49 2.16 3.26
C MET A 51 9.40 1.53 4.12
N ASP A 52 8.47 2.31 4.68
CA ASP A 52 7.36 1.78 5.47
C ASP A 52 6.41 0.94 4.60
N ILE A 53 6.18 1.39 3.36
CA ILE A 53 5.34 0.70 2.38
C ILE A 53 6.01 -0.61 1.95
N VAL A 54 7.31 -0.57 1.63
CA VAL A 54 8.09 -1.77 1.25
C VAL A 54 8.13 -2.78 2.40
N GLN A 55 8.42 -2.33 3.62
CA GLN A 55 8.46 -3.20 4.80
C GLN A 55 7.10 -3.83 5.11
N THR A 56 6.01 -3.08 4.91
CA THR A 56 4.67 -3.62 5.07
C THR A 56 4.44 -4.81 4.14
N GLY A 57 4.81 -4.70 2.86
CA GLY A 57 4.73 -5.81 1.91
C GLY A 57 5.58 -7.01 2.32
N ASP A 58 6.84 -6.76 2.74
CA ASP A 58 7.75 -7.81 3.19
C ASP A 58 7.22 -8.55 4.44
N GLU A 59 6.60 -7.85 5.38
CA GLU A 59 6.00 -8.43 6.59
C GLU A 59 4.80 -9.33 6.26
N PHE A 60 3.93 -8.90 5.33
CA PHE A 60 2.83 -9.73 4.83
C PHE A 60 3.35 -11.02 4.16
N TYR A 61 4.33 -10.87 3.27
CA TYR A 61 4.96 -12.00 2.59
C TYR A 61 5.62 -12.99 3.57
N ALA A 62 6.37 -12.47 4.54
CA ALA A 62 7.03 -13.29 5.56
C ALA A 62 6.05 -14.01 6.49
N ALA A 63 4.93 -13.36 6.86
CA ALA A 63 3.87 -13.97 7.67
C ALA A 63 3.19 -15.14 6.92
N MET A 64 2.91 -14.98 5.61
CA MET A 64 2.38 -16.07 4.79
C MET A 64 3.34 -17.27 4.74
N LYS A 65 4.65 -17.04 4.59
CA LYS A 65 5.64 -18.13 4.55
C LYS A 65 5.86 -18.86 5.87
N ARG A 66 5.67 -18.20 7.01
CA ARG A 66 5.80 -18.84 8.34
C ARG A 66 4.63 -19.75 8.69
N SER A 67 3.52 -19.69 7.95
CA SER A 67 2.30 -20.48 8.20
C SER A 67 2.30 -21.85 7.50
N THR A 68 3.45 -22.47 7.29
CA THR A 68 3.50 -23.86 6.80
C THR A 68 4.62 -24.63 7.48
N ASN A 69 4.22 -25.56 8.34
CA ASN A 69 5.08 -26.59 8.90
C ASN A 69 5.39 -27.60 7.78
N GLY A 70 6.28 -27.26 6.84
CA GLY A 70 6.63 -28.18 5.76
C GLY A 70 7.43 -27.48 4.67
N GLY A 71 8.71 -27.83 4.57
CA GLY A 71 9.61 -27.27 3.57
C GLY A 71 9.11 -27.45 2.14
N GLY A 72 9.50 -26.50 1.30
CA GLY A 72 9.22 -26.55 -0.13
C GLY A 72 9.49 -25.20 -0.76
N GLU A 73 10.68 -25.04 -1.34
CA GLU A 73 11.05 -23.93 -2.21
C GLU A 73 10.09 -23.90 -3.40
N ASN A 74 9.05 -23.06 -3.32
CA ASN A 74 8.26 -22.49 -4.42
C ASN A 74 7.02 -21.83 -3.83
N SER A 75 7.20 -20.70 -3.14
CA SER A 75 6.04 -19.84 -2.86
C SER A 75 5.70 -19.12 -4.17
N PRO A 76 4.45 -19.21 -4.67
CA PRO A 76 4.05 -18.40 -5.81
C PRO A 76 4.31 -16.93 -5.46
N VAL A 77 5.10 -16.25 -6.28
CA VAL A 77 5.19 -14.79 -6.22
C VAL A 77 3.86 -14.30 -6.78
N LEU A 78 2.91 -13.99 -5.89
CA LEU A 78 1.69 -13.30 -6.29
C LEU A 78 2.09 -11.84 -6.54
N THR A 79 2.69 -11.59 -7.70
CA THR A 79 3.00 -10.24 -8.16
C THR A 79 1.73 -9.40 -8.15
N GLY A 80 1.59 -8.52 -7.16
CA GLY A 80 0.51 -7.54 -7.02
C GLY A 80 -0.51 -7.79 -5.90
N GLU A 81 -0.65 -9.01 -5.37
CA GLU A 81 -1.63 -9.28 -4.28
C GLU A 81 -1.07 -8.96 -2.89
N ASP A 82 0.25 -8.88 -2.75
CA ASP A 82 0.96 -8.56 -1.49
C ASP A 82 1.58 -7.15 -1.49
N ASP A 83 1.35 -6.33 -2.51
CA ASP A 83 1.88 -4.97 -2.57
C ASP A 83 0.89 -3.96 -1.94
N PRO A 84 1.19 -3.41 -0.76
CA PRO A 84 0.31 -2.45 -0.09
C PRO A 84 0.04 -1.18 -0.91
N TYR A 85 0.95 -0.80 -1.82
CA TYR A 85 0.75 0.31 -2.75
C TYR A 85 -0.34 -0.03 -3.78
N GLU A 86 -0.26 -1.19 -4.43
CA GLU A 86 -1.25 -1.61 -5.43
C GLU A 86 -2.62 -1.93 -4.78
N LEU A 87 -2.62 -2.56 -3.61
CA LEU A 87 -3.83 -2.81 -2.82
C LEU A 87 -4.54 -1.51 -2.42
N PHE A 88 -3.78 -0.46 -2.11
CA PHE A 88 -4.35 0.86 -1.83
C PHE A 88 -5.19 1.35 -3.01
N PHE A 89 -4.66 1.28 -4.24
CA PHE A 89 -5.37 1.74 -5.44
C PHE A 89 -6.49 0.80 -5.89
N ALA A 90 -6.34 -0.51 -5.72
CA ALA A 90 -7.40 -1.47 -6.01
C ALA A 90 -8.66 -1.15 -5.20
N GLY A 91 -8.51 -0.87 -3.90
CA GLY A 91 -9.64 -0.48 -3.06
C GLY A 91 -10.25 0.90 -3.41
N LEU A 92 -9.56 1.76 -4.16
CA LEU A 92 -10.17 3.00 -4.67
C LEU A 92 -10.99 2.78 -5.95
N GLN A 93 -10.76 1.69 -6.68
CA GLN A 93 -11.45 1.35 -7.94
C GLN A 93 -12.71 0.51 -7.74
N GLU A 94 -12.81 -0.24 -6.64
CA GLU A 94 -14.05 -0.95 -6.26
C GLU A 94 -15.15 0.05 -5.85
N LEU A 95 -16.03 0.35 -6.80
CA LEU A 95 -17.31 1.07 -6.63
C LEU A 95 -18.46 0.29 -7.30
#